data_AF-A0A2P0B1N0-F1
#
_entry.id   AF-A0A2P0B1N0-F1
#
_cell.length_a   1.000
_cell.length_b   1.000
_cell.length_c   1.000
_cell.angle_alpha   90.00
_cell.angle_beta   90.00
_cell.angle_gamma   90.00
#
_symmetry.space_group_name_H-M   'P 1'
#
loop_
_entity.id
_entity.type
_entity.pdbx_description
1 polymer ?
#
loop_
_entity_poly.entity_id
_entity_poly.type
_entity_poly.pdbx_seq_one_letter_code
_entity_poly.pdbx_strand_id
1 'polypeptide(L)'
;MSMILALAALAGTTFQCSADTATFTIFAPDEEQTANVMGNVLTLYSVTGDGEIVPSSARISQVFDDMPNSLYIEMKSDEATIEFEISEVDMAAATARAAVTGTLPSGEVMAVPGSCTIGTIAREETDA
;
A
#
# COMPACT_ATOMS: atom_id res chain seq x y z
N MET A 1 -30.50 14.93 22.31
CA MET A 1 -29.70 13.69 22.34
C MET A 1 -28.78 13.74 21.14
N SER A 2 -27.52 14.15 21.36
CA SER A 2 -26.50 14.16 20.32
C SER A 2 -26.17 12.72 19.96
N MET A 3 -26.47 12.32 18.72
CA MET A 3 -25.84 11.16 18.12
C MET A 3 -24.41 11.56 17.80
N ILE A 4 -23.48 11.22 18.67
CA ILE A 4 -22.07 11.14 18.31
C ILE A 4 -21.99 9.91 17.40
N LEU A 5 -22.02 10.13 16.09
CA LEU A 5 -21.59 9.10 15.14
C LEU A 5 -20.14 8.79 15.50
N ALA A 6 -19.89 7.58 15.99
CA ALA A 6 -18.55 7.07 16.15
C ALA A 6 -17.95 6.97 14.73
N LEU A 7 -17.05 7.90 14.41
CA LEU A 7 -16.13 7.82 13.29
C LEU A 7 -15.38 6.49 13.41
N ALA A 8 -15.51 5.60 12.44
CA ALA A 8 -14.61 4.46 12.32
C ALA A 8 -13.31 4.99 11.72
N ALA A 9 -12.36 5.37 12.56
CA ALA A 9 -10.99 5.64 12.11
C ALA A 9 -10.42 4.34 11.53
N LEU A 10 -10.06 4.35 10.24
CA LEU A 10 -9.29 3.25 9.64
C LEU A 10 -7.86 3.36 10.17
N ALA A 11 -7.58 2.58 11.21
CA ALA A 11 -6.24 2.40 11.75
C ALA A 11 -5.45 1.49 10.80
N GLY A 12 -4.20 1.88 10.51
CA GLY A 12 -3.34 1.14 9.62
C GLY A 12 -1.90 1.64 9.63
N THR A 13 -1.05 0.86 8.97
CA THR A 13 0.35 1.17 8.73
C THR A 13 0.52 1.79 7.34
N THR A 14 1.24 2.91 7.29
CA THR A 14 1.60 3.60 6.07
C THR A 14 3.09 3.46 5.80
N PHE A 15 3.43 3.06 4.59
CA PHE A 15 4.79 2.97 4.09
C PHE A 15 5.00 4.08 3.08
N GLN A 16 5.79 5.09 3.44
CA GLN A 16 6.23 6.14 2.53
C GLN A 16 7.56 5.71 1.93
N CYS A 17 7.54 5.35 0.66
CA CYS A 17 8.66 4.70 -0.01
C CYS A 17 9.23 5.56 -1.13
N SER A 18 10.54 5.43 -1.33
CA SER A 18 11.26 5.97 -2.48
C SER A 18 12.03 4.85 -3.18
N ALA A 19 11.88 4.75 -4.49
CA ALA A 19 12.60 3.82 -5.35
C ALA A 19 13.19 4.59 -6.54
N ASP A 20 14.52 4.68 -6.58
CA ASP A 20 15.27 5.54 -7.51
C ASP A 20 14.79 7.01 -7.52
N THR A 21 14.20 7.49 -8.62
CA THR A 21 13.67 8.86 -8.75
C THR A 21 12.22 9.02 -8.30
N ALA A 22 11.52 7.91 -8.07
CA ALA A 22 10.08 7.92 -7.87
C ALA A 22 9.67 7.57 -6.44
N THR A 23 8.51 8.06 -6.06
CA THR A 23 7.95 7.97 -4.71
C THR A 23 6.57 7.34 -4.74
N PHE A 24 6.31 6.49 -3.76
CA PHE A 24 5.01 5.85 -3.59
C PHE A 24 4.69 5.67 -2.12
N THR A 25 3.40 5.67 -1.81
CA THR A 25 2.89 5.45 -0.47
C THR A 25 1.92 4.28 -0.50
N ILE A 26 2.17 3.29 0.36
CA ILE A 26 1.30 2.15 0.58
C ILE A 26 0.61 2.32 1.92
N PHE A 27 -0.70 2.11 1.97
CA PHE A 27 -1.46 1.98 3.20
C PHE A 27 -1.93 0.53 3.34
N ALA A 28 -1.55 -0.09 4.46
CA ALA A 28 -2.03 -1.38 4.91
C ALA A 28 -2.95 -1.17 6.13
N PRO A 29 -4.24 -1.55 6.06
CA PRO A 29 -5.14 -1.51 7.21
C PRO A 29 -4.67 -2.47 8.30
N ASP A 30 -4.98 -2.16 9.57
CA ASP A 30 -4.70 -3.07 10.67
C ASP A 30 -5.56 -4.35 10.58
N GLU A 31 -5.06 -5.45 11.17
CA GLU A 31 -5.73 -6.75 11.17
C GLU A 31 -7.19 -6.63 11.65
N GLU A 32 -7.44 -5.85 12.70
CA GLU A 32 -8.79 -5.62 13.24
C GLU A 32 -9.74 -4.98 12.19
N GLN A 33 -9.24 -4.05 11.37
CA GLN A 33 -10.04 -3.44 10.31
C GLN A 33 -10.35 -4.44 9.20
N THR A 34 -9.38 -5.26 8.81
CA THR A 34 -9.61 -6.29 7.79
C THR A 34 -10.59 -7.38 8.27
N ALA A 35 -10.52 -7.77 9.54
CA ALA A 35 -11.39 -8.76 10.15
C ALA A 35 -12.86 -8.28 10.25
N ASN A 36 -13.07 -6.97 10.38
CA ASN A 36 -14.39 -6.36 10.45
C ASN A 36 -15.10 -6.27 9.08
N VAL A 37 -14.37 -6.51 7.98
CA VAL A 37 -14.94 -6.46 6.62
C VAL A 37 -15.30 -7.87 6.15
N MET A 38 -16.61 -8.16 6.12
CA MET A 38 -17.17 -9.38 5.50
C MET A 38 -17.20 -9.31 3.96
N GLY A 39 -16.16 -8.77 3.33
CA GLY A 39 -16.13 -8.41 1.91
C GLY A 39 -14.72 -8.40 1.32
N ASN A 40 -14.54 -7.70 0.19
CA ASN A 40 -13.25 -7.58 -0.46
C ASN A 40 -12.32 -6.64 0.34
N VAL A 41 -11.37 -7.21 1.08
CA VAL A 41 -10.39 -6.45 1.88
C VAL A 41 -9.43 -5.62 1.01
N LEU A 42 -9.28 -5.93 -0.28
CA LEU A 42 -8.38 -5.22 -1.19
C LEU A 42 -8.71 -3.71 -1.28
N THR A 43 -9.97 -3.33 -1.08
CA THR A 43 -10.40 -1.92 -1.14
C THR A 43 -9.95 -1.10 0.07
N LEU A 44 -9.49 -1.76 1.13
CA LEU A 44 -8.95 -1.10 2.32
C LEU A 44 -7.48 -0.73 2.14
N TYR A 45 -6.76 -1.46 1.27
CA TYR A 45 -5.39 -1.15 0.91
C TYR A 45 -5.39 -0.02 -0.12
N SER A 46 -4.38 0.83 -0.07
CA SER A 46 -4.19 1.85 -1.12
C SER A 46 -2.71 1.97 -1.46
N VAL A 47 -2.44 2.11 -2.75
CA VAL A 47 -1.11 2.45 -3.27
C VAL A 47 -1.27 3.72 -4.07
N THR A 48 -0.48 4.72 -3.72
CA THR A 48 -0.43 6.02 -4.40
C THR A 48 1.00 6.28 -4.80
N GLY A 49 1.23 6.84 -5.98
CA GLY A 49 2.57 7.21 -6.45
C GLY A 49 2.53 8.54 -7.18
N ASP A 50 3.71 9.08 -7.47
CA ASP A 50 3.89 10.31 -8.27
C ASP A 50 3.47 10.19 -9.75
N GLY A 51 2.97 9.03 -10.17
CA GLY A 51 2.48 8.74 -11.52
C GLY A 51 3.53 8.14 -12.45
N GLU A 52 4.80 8.10 -12.04
CA GLU A 52 5.88 7.46 -12.80
C GLU A 52 5.89 5.95 -12.55
N ILE A 53 5.68 5.53 -11.30
CA ILE A 53 5.60 4.11 -10.90
C ILE A 53 4.18 3.55 -10.98
N VAL A 54 3.16 4.37 -10.66
CA VAL A 54 1.76 3.91 -10.55
C VAL A 54 0.90 4.61 -11.61
N PRO A 55 0.55 3.93 -12.72
CA PRO A 55 -0.40 4.45 -13.70
C PRO A 55 -1.74 4.78 -13.03
N SER A 56 -2.41 5.85 -13.45
CA SER A 56 -3.73 6.23 -12.91
C SER A 56 -4.82 5.17 -13.15
N SER A 57 -4.65 4.31 -14.16
CA SER A 57 -5.53 3.18 -14.45
C SER A 57 -5.21 1.93 -13.62
N ALA A 58 -4.08 1.90 -12.91
CA ALA A 58 -3.69 0.74 -12.13
C ALA A 58 -4.65 0.51 -10.96
N ARG A 59 -5.00 -0.75 -10.72
CA ARG A 59 -5.87 -1.19 -9.63
C ARG A 59 -5.21 -2.33 -8.90
N ILE A 60 -5.36 -2.35 -7.58
CA ILE A 60 -4.91 -3.47 -6.75
C ILE A 60 -5.67 -4.72 -7.18
N SER A 61 -4.94 -5.74 -7.61
CA SER A 61 -5.47 -7.04 -8.03
C SER A 61 -5.26 -8.11 -6.97
N GLN A 62 -4.15 -8.04 -6.23
CA GLN A 62 -3.84 -8.99 -5.15
C GLN A 62 -3.09 -8.30 -4.02
N VAL A 63 -3.30 -8.79 -2.79
CA VAL A 63 -2.57 -8.38 -1.60
C VAL A 63 -2.25 -9.63 -0.80
N PHE A 64 -1.00 -9.74 -0.35
CA PHE A 64 -0.60 -10.67 0.71
C PHE A 64 0.00 -9.84 1.84
N ASP A 65 -0.69 -9.82 2.97
CA ASP A 65 -0.25 -9.10 4.17
C ASP A 65 0.17 -10.12 5.23
N ASP A 66 1.45 -10.09 5.61
CA ASP A 66 2.06 -10.86 6.70
C ASP A 66 2.78 -9.91 7.67
N MET A 67 2.22 -8.72 7.89
CA MET A 67 2.78 -7.73 8.79
C MET A 67 3.00 -8.29 10.21
N PRO A 68 4.11 -7.92 10.89
CA PRO A 68 5.11 -6.95 10.47
C PRO A 68 6.25 -7.57 9.64
N ASN A 69 6.14 -8.78 9.09
CA ASN A 69 7.27 -9.41 8.39
C ASN A 69 7.40 -8.90 6.95
N SER A 70 6.28 -8.89 6.23
CA SER A 70 6.24 -8.46 4.84
C SER A 70 4.84 -8.01 4.41
N LEU A 71 4.80 -7.22 3.35
CA LEU A 71 3.58 -6.83 2.66
C LEU A 71 3.84 -6.89 1.17
N TYR A 72 2.98 -7.59 0.44
CA TYR A 72 3.02 -7.66 -1.01
C TYR A 72 1.71 -7.14 -1.60
N ILE A 73 1.82 -6.28 -2.61
CA ILE A 73 0.67 -5.75 -3.35
C ILE A 73 0.94 -5.84 -4.84
N GLU A 74 0.06 -6.53 -5.57
CA GLU A 74 0.02 -6.52 -7.03
C GLU A 74 -1.01 -5.49 -7.51
N MET A 75 -0.60 -4.66 -8.46
CA MET A 75 -1.45 -3.76 -9.20
C MET A 75 -1.44 -4.13 -10.68
N LYS A 76 -2.61 -4.09 -11.31
CA LYS A 76 -2.77 -4.32 -12.74
C LYS A 76 -3.34 -3.10 -13.43
N SER A 77 -2.80 -2.80 -14.60
CA SER A 77 -3.30 -1.82 -15.56
C SER A 77 -3.36 -2.45 -16.95
N ASP A 78 -3.95 -1.74 -17.91
CA ASP A 78 -3.98 -2.21 -19.31
C ASP A 78 -2.57 -2.25 -19.95
N GLU A 79 -1.61 -1.53 -19.37
CA GLU A 79 -0.28 -1.26 -19.95
C GLU A 79 0.87 -1.88 -19.17
N ALA A 80 0.64 -2.40 -17.95
CA ALA A 80 1.65 -3.03 -17.10
C ALA A 80 1.03 -3.76 -15.89
N THR A 81 1.74 -4.78 -15.39
CA THR A 81 1.57 -5.31 -14.02
C THR A 81 2.67 -4.74 -13.14
N ILE A 82 2.33 -4.25 -11.96
CA ILE A 82 3.27 -3.64 -11.01
C ILE A 82 3.13 -4.35 -9.67
N GLU A 83 4.23 -4.80 -9.12
CA GLU A 83 4.31 -5.55 -7.88
C GLU A 83 5.12 -4.73 -6.88
N PHE A 84 4.56 -4.53 -5.69
CA PHE A 84 5.20 -3.85 -4.57
C PHE A 84 5.45 -4.87 -3.48
N GLU A 85 6.71 -5.06 -3.11
CA GLU A 85 7.10 -5.91 -2.01
C GLU A 85 7.78 -5.06 -0.94
N ILE A 86 7.21 -5.05 0.26
CA ILE A 86 7.79 -4.46 1.47
C ILE A 86 8.31 -5.61 2.33
N SER A 87 9.57 -5.52 2.74
CA SER A 87 10.26 -6.54 3.52
C SER A 87 11.25 -5.89 4.49
N GLU A 88 11.84 -6.70 5.38
CA GLU A 88 12.79 -6.20 6.40
C GLU A 88 12.23 -5.01 7.20
N VAL A 89 10.96 -5.12 7.58
CA VAL A 89 10.24 -4.10 8.33
C VAL A 89 10.78 -4.04 9.76
N ASP A 90 11.36 -2.91 10.12
CA ASP A 90 11.79 -2.58 11.48
C ASP A 90 10.85 -1.51 12.05
N MET A 91 9.87 -1.97 12.82
CA MET A 91 8.91 -1.10 13.50
C MET A 91 9.54 -0.23 14.58
N ALA A 92 10.68 -0.62 15.16
CA ALA A 92 11.37 0.17 16.17
C ALA A 92 12.17 1.32 15.55
N ALA A 93 12.79 1.08 14.39
CA ALA A 93 13.46 2.10 13.60
C ALA A 93 12.51 2.87 12.68
N ALA A 94 11.25 2.43 12.53
CA ALA A 94 10.27 2.94 11.59
C ALA A 94 10.77 2.93 10.13
N THR A 95 11.46 1.86 9.74
CA THR A 95 12.03 1.69 8.39
C THR A 95 11.67 0.34 7.80
N ALA A 96 11.52 0.25 6.49
CA ALA A 96 11.40 -1.01 5.76
C ALA A 96 12.17 -0.94 4.43
N ARG A 97 12.46 -2.11 3.84
CA ARG A 97 12.89 -2.20 2.45
C ARG A 97 11.68 -2.34 1.55
N ALA A 98 11.80 -1.81 0.34
CA ALA A 98 10.85 -2.04 -0.73
C ALA A 98 11.54 -2.59 -1.97
N ALA A 99 10.79 -3.33 -2.77
CA ALA A 99 11.10 -3.62 -4.16
C ALA A 99 9.86 -3.32 -4.99
N VAL A 100 10.07 -2.63 -6.11
CA VAL A 100 9.01 -2.38 -7.10
C VAL A 100 9.39 -3.12 -8.36
N THR A 101 8.53 -4.02 -8.81
CA THR A 101 8.72 -4.78 -10.05
C THR A 101 7.61 -4.41 -11.04
N GLY A 102 7.98 -3.87 -12.20
CA GLY A 102 7.06 -3.58 -13.29
C GLY A 102 7.27 -4.56 -14.44
N THR A 103 6.19 -5.21 -14.88
CA THR A 103 6.19 -6.09 -16.05
C THR A 103 5.32 -5.49 -17.15
N LEU A 104 5.94 -5.17 -18.30
CA LEU A 104 5.27 -4.66 -19.49
C LEU A 104 4.60 -5.79 -20.29
N PRO A 105 3.59 -5.50 -21.13
CA PRO A 105 2.96 -6.46 -22.04
C PRO A 105 3.93 -7.14 -23.02
N SER A 106 5.07 -6.50 -23.30
CA SER A 106 6.17 -7.07 -24.07
C SER A 106 6.89 -8.22 -23.36
N GLY A 107 6.66 -8.40 -22.05
CA GLY A 107 7.38 -9.32 -21.17
C GLY A 107 8.66 -8.74 -20.57
N GLU A 108 8.96 -7.47 -20.84
CA GLU A 108 10.08 -6.77 -20.20
C GLU A 108 9.78 -6.53 -18.72
N VAL A 109 10.76 -6.86 -17.87
CA VAL A 109 10.66 -6.72 -16.41
C VAL A 109 11.67 -5.68 -15.95
N MET A 110 11.19 -4.70 -15.21
CA MET A 110 12.00 -3.69 -14.52
C MET A 110 11.85 -3.92 -13.02
N ALA A 111 12.96 -3.95 -12.28
CA ALA A 111 12.93 -4.04 -10.83
C ALA A 111 13.77 -2.91 -10.24
N VAL A 112 13.15 -2.14 -9.34
CA VAL A 112 13.77 -1.00 -8.69
C VAL A 112 13.74 -1.23 -7.17
N PRO A 113 14.91 -1.32 -6.51
CA PRO A 113 14.95 -1.37 -5.06
C PRO A 113 14.56 -0.01 -4.49
N GLY A 114 13.85 -0.05 -3.36
CA GLY A 114 13.43 1.13 -2.63
C GLY A 114 13.59 0.97 -1.12
N SER A 115 13.33 2.05 -0.42
CA SER A 115 13.31 2.09 1.04
C SER A 115 12.08 2.86 1.49
N CYS A 116 11.50 2.45 2.61
CA CYS A 116 10.33 3.09 3.18
C CYS A 116 10.58 3.58 4.59
N THR A 117 9.95 4.70 4.91
CA THR A 117 9.68 5.11 6.29
C THR A 117 8.27 4.67 6.66
N ILE A 118 8.14 4.14 7.86
CA ILE A 118 6.88 3.62 8.39
C ILE A 118 6.23 4.71 9.24
N GLY A 119 4.95 4.95 9.00
CA GLY A 119 4.11 5.77 9.86
C GLY A 119 2.83 5.01 10.20
N THR A 120 2.37 5.11 11.44
CA THR A 120 1.02 4.65 11.81
C THR A 120 0.05 5.81 11.68
N ILE A 121 -1.00 5.64 10.89
CA ILE A 121 -2.03 6.68 10.72
C ILE A 121 -3.35 6.10 11.19
N ALA A 122 -4.07 6.85 12.01
CA ALA A 122 -5.52 6.73 12.11
C ALA A 122 -6.10 7.68 11.07
N ARG A 123 -6.55 7.16 9.92
CA ARG A 123 -7.02 8.01 8.82
C ARG A 123 -8.37 8.60 9.22
N GLU A 124 -8.41 9.89 9.55
CA GLU A 124 -9.66 10.65 9.70
C GLU A 124 -10.19 10.96 8.29
N GLU A 125 -11.28 10.33 7.84
CA GLU A 125 -11.97 10.75 6.61
C GLU A 125 -12.46 12.19 6.79
N THR A 126 -11.93 13.11 5.99
CA THR A 126 -12.50 14.46 5.86
C THR A 126 -13.54 14.40 4.74
N ASP A 127 -14.81 14.41 5.14
CA ASP A 127 -15.99 14.44 4.28
C ASP A 127 -15.94 15.64 3.31
N ALA A 128 -16.30 15.42 2.04
CA ALA A 128 -16.51 16.45 1.03
C ALA A 128 -17.99 16.56 0.68
#